data_AF-A0A9D5YWT4-F1
#
_entry.id   AF-A0A9D5YWT4-F1
#
_cell.length_a   1.000
_cell.length_b   1.000
_cell.length_c   1.000
_cell.angle_alpha   90.00
_cell.angle_beta   90.00
_cell.angle_gamma   90.00
#
_symmetry.space_group_name_H-M   'P 1'
#
loop_
_entity.id
_entity.type
_entity.pdbx_description
1 polymer ?
#
loop_
_entity_poly.entity_id
_entity_poly.type
_entity_poly.pdbx_seq_one_letter_code
_entity_poly.pdbx_strand_id
1 'polypeptide(L)'
;MSKLSFLFPGQGSQSVGMLGTYLDSEPAARERFASASRILGYDLAELCRSGPAERLNLTLHTQPAMFTASSLLSDLLEDRGVAPDFVAGHSAGEFAALYACRALEFEAALAAVVRRAQLMHAAGRERPGAMAAVLSLPAGQVASICRETPGVVVVANDNSPTQVVISGENEAVAAAGKALLAAGARKVVPLPVSGAFHSPLMASAREDFVRYLAGLPWKRPRYAFVPAPMGGPRRSERAPSNYRRPA
;
A
#
# COMPACT_ATOMS: atom_id res chain seq x y z
N MET A 1 10.26 5.27 -29.47
CA MET A 1 9.29 4.39 -28.78
C MET A 1 8.96 5.02 -27.44
N SER A 2 7.68 5.04 -27.05
CA SER A 2 7.25 5.53 -25.74
C SER A 2 7.64 4.55 -24.64
N LYS A 3 7.96 5.07 -23.46
CA LYS A 3 8.25 4.26 -22.27
C LYS A 3 6.94 3.91 -21.56
N LEU A 4 6.80 2.67 -21.08
CA LEU A 4 5.62 2.17 -20.37
C LEU A 4 5.89 2.05 -18.87
N SER A 5 4.91 2.41 -18.03
CA SER A 5 4.99 2.27 -16.58
C SER A 5 3.81 1.47 -16.05
N PHE A 6 4.07 0.48 -15.19
CA PHE A 6 3.03 -0.18 -14.41
C PHE A 6 2.92 0.48 -13.04
N LEU A 7 1.70 0.90 -12.68
CA LEU A 7 1.37 1.52 -11.41
C LEU A 7 0.44 0.59 -10.63
N PHE A 8 0.88 0.19 -9.44
CA PHE A 8 0.16 -0.76 -8.62
C PHE A 8 -0.55 -0.05 -7.46
N PRO A 9 -1.89 -0.11 -7.38
CA PRO A 9 -2.63 0.50 -6.29
C PRO A 9 -2.38 -0.23 -4.96
N GLY A 10 -2.54 0.49 -3.87
CA GLY A 10 -2.51 -0.07 -2.52
C GLY A 10 -3.88 -0.53 -2.03
N GLN A 11 -4.02 -0.62 -0.71
CA GLN A 11 -5.31 -0.80 -0.05
C GLN A 11 -6.24 0.39 -0.31
N GLY A 12 -7.51 0.11 -0.58
CA GLY A 12 -8.57 1.10 -0.85
C GLY A 12 -9.32 0.84 -2.16
N SER A 13 -8.72 0.12 -3.11
CA SER A 13 -9.34 -0.19 -4.42
C SER A 13 -9.91 -1.61 -4.52
N GLN A 14 -9.89 -2.38 -3.43
CA GLN A 14 -10.54 -3.69 -3.37
C GLN A 14 -12.06 -3.55 -3.40
N SER A 15 -12.72 -4.52 -4.01
CA SER A 15 -14.17 -4.66 -4.00
C SER A 15 -14.57 -6.13 -4.04
N VAL A 16 -15.72 -6.46 -3.46
CA VAL A 16 -16.33 -7.77 -3.69
C VAL A 16 -16.67 -7.89 -5.17
N GLY A 17 -16.34 -9.04 -5.76
CA GLY A 17 -16.43 -9.28 -7.21
C GLY A 17 -15.23 -8.75 -8.00
N MET A 18 -14.15 -8.26 -7.36
CA MET A 18 -12.92 -7.90 -8.05
C MET A 18 -12.36 -9.08 -8.88
N LEU A 19 -11.70 -8.78 -9.99
CA LEU A 19 -11.29 -9.72 -11.04
C LEU A 19 -12.47 -10.38 -11.80
N GLY A 20 -13.70 -10.31 -11.31
CA GLY A 20 -14.89 -10.78 -12.02
C GLY A 20 -14.70 -12.19 -12.60
N THR A 21 -14.99 -12.34 -13.89
CA THR A 21 -14.86 -13.62 -14.61
C THR A 21 -13.41 -14.09 -14.79
N TYR A 22 -12.38 -13.28 -14.53
CA TYR A 22 -10.98 -13.71 -14.64
C TYR A 22 -10.67 -14.87 -13.68
N LEU A 23 -11.21 -14.84 -12.46
CA LEU A 23 -10.99 -15.93 -11.48
C LEU A 23 -11.49 -17.29 -11.99
N ASP A 24 -12.52 -17.29 -12.84
CA ASP A 24 -13.15 -18.51 -13.34
C ASP A 24 -12.62 -18.90 -14.72
N SER A 25 -12.31 -17.94 -15.59
CA SER A 25 -11.93 -18.19 -17.00
C SER A 25 -10.43 -18.34 -17.24
N GLU A 26 -9.58 -17.70 -16.43
CA GLU A 26 -8.13 -17.72 -16.64
C GLU A 26 -7.45 -18.79 -15.78
N PRO A 27 -6.81 -19.83 -16.37
CA PRO A 27 -6.08 -20.86 -15.60
C PRO A 27 -5.02 -20.26 -14.66
N ALA A 28 -4.28 -19.26 -15.11
CA ALA A 28 -3.28 -18.55 -14.31
C ALA A 28 -3.90 -17.87 -13.08
N ALA A 29 -5.14 -17.39 -13.17
CA ALA A 29 -5.85 -16.79 -12.03
C ALA A 29 -6.16 -17.86 -10.97
N ARG A 30 -6.70 -19.01 -11.39
CA ARG A 30 -7.00 -20.14 -10.49
C ARG A 30 -5.75 -20.63 -9.77
N GLU A 31 -4.64 -20.81 -10.49
CA GLU A 31 -3.37 -21.26 -9.91
C GLU A 31 -2.77 -20.24 -8.95
N ARG A 32 -2.75 -18.96 -9.33
CA ARG A 32 -2.24 -17.86 -8.50
C ARG A 32 -3.00 -17.75 -7.19
N PHE A 33 -4.33 -17.76 -7.25
CA PHE A 33 -5.16 -17.66 -6.06
C PHE A 33 -5.13 -18.94 -5.22
N ALA A 34 -5.03 -20.13 -5.82
CA ALA A 34 -4.82 -21.36 -5.07
C ALA A 34 -3.48 -21.34 -4.32
N SER A 35 -2.41 -20.84 -4.95
CA SER A 35 -1.11 -20.65 -4.28
C SER A 35 -1.21 -19.67 -3.12
N ALA A 36 -1.87 -18.53 -3.33
CA ALA A 36 -2.11 -17.55 -2.26
C ALA A 36 -2.93 -18.13 -1.10
N SER A 37 -4.03 -18.83 -1.40
CA SER A 37 -4.89 -19.45 -0.38
C SER A 37 -4.13 -20.47 0.48
N ARG A 38 -3.21 -21.25 -0.10
CA ARG A 38 -2.34 -22.17 0.66
C ARG A 38 -1.43 -21.43 1.65
N ILE A 39 -0.86 -20.30 1.23
CA ILE A 39 0.01 -19.46 2.08
C ILE A 39 -0.80 -18.77 3.18
N LEU A 40 -2.01 -18.34 2.85
CA LEU A 40 -2.89 -17.57 3.73
C LEU A 40 -3.70 -18.43 4.72
N GLY A 41 -3.90 -19.70 4.40
CA GLY A 41 -4.72 -20.62 5.21
C GLY A 41 -6.23 -20.38 5.09
N TYR A 42 -6.68 -19.63 4.08
CA TYR A 42 -8.10 -19.41 3.79
C TYR A 42 -8.31 -19.20 2.29
N ASP A 43 -9.54 -19.39 1.82
CA ASP A 43 -9.88 -19.18 0.41
C ASP A 43 -9.92 -17.68 0.06
N LEU A 44 -8.83 -17.19 -0.53
CA LEU A 44 -8.72 -15.82 -0.98
C LEU A 44 -9.62 -15.53 -2.19
N ALA A 45 -9.79 -16.51 -3.09
CA ALA A 45 -10.62 -16.32 -4.28
C ALA A 45 -12.08 -16.11 -3.88
N GLU A 46 -12.58 -16.93 -2.95
CA GLU A 46 -13.93 -16.80 -2.45
C GLU A 46 -14.14 -15.49 -1.68
N LEU A 47 -13.16 -15.07 -0.88
CA LEU A 47 -13.23 -13.77 -0.20
C LEU A 47 -13.29 -12.59 -1.20
N CYS A 48 -12.54 -12.65 -2.30
CA CYS A 48 -12.59 -11.63 -3.35
C CYS A 48 -13.91 -11.68 -4.14
N ARG A 49 -14.44 -12.88 -4.42
CA ARG A 49 -15.65 -13.09 -5.21
C ARG A 49 -16.90 -12.67 -4.45
N SER A 50 -17.06 -13.18 -3.23
CA SER A 50 -18.32 -13.17 -2.49
C SER A 50 -18.26 -12.36 -1.19
N GLY A 51 -17.05 -11.98 -0.75
CA GLY A 51 -16.87 -11.21 0.48
C GLY A 51 -17.01 -12.07 1.75
N PRO A 52 -17.55 -11.52 2.85
CA PRO A 52 -18.24 -10.24 2.95
C PRO A 52 -17.27 -9.04 2.83
N ALA A 53 -17.78 -7.88 2.43
CA ALA A 53 -16.99 -6.67 2.18
C ALA A 53 -16.24 -6.20 3.43
N GLU A 54 -16.86 -6.34 4.61
CA GLU A 54 -16.29 -6.01 5.91
C GLU A 54 -15.00 -6.79 6.15
N ARG A 55 -15.01 -8.09 5.84
CA ARG A 55 -13.82 -8.94 5.95
C ARG A 55 -12.77 -8.57 4.91
N LEU A 56 -13.15 -8.38 3.65
CA LEU A 56 -12.23 -7.98 2.59
C LEU A 56 -11.54 -6.62 2.88
N ASN A 57 -12.23 -5.72 3.57
CA ASN A 57 -11.74 -4.39 3.95
C ASN A 57 -10.83 -4.39 5.20
N LEU A 58 -10.69 -5.52 5.90
CA LEU A 58 -9.69 -5.64 6.96
C LEU A 58 -8.30 -5.64 6.34
N THR A 59 -7.39 -4.84 6.87
CA THR A 59 -6.00 -4.73 6.39
C THR A 59 -5.30 -6.09 6.22
N LEU A 60 -5.58 -7.03 7.13
CA LEU A 60 -5.10 -8.41 7.11
C LEU A 60 -5.48 -9.18 5.82
N HIS A 61 -6.61 -8.84 5.21
CA HIS A 61 -7.12 -9.49 4.00
C HIS A 61 -6.96 -8.62 2.76
N THR A 62 -7.12 -7.30 2.90
CA THR A 62 -7.00 -6.37 1.78
C THR A 62 -5.62 -6.39 1.15
N GLN A 63 -4.54 -6.32 1.94
CA GLN A 63 -3.20 -6.25 1.35
C GLN A 63 -2.84 -7.53 0.57
N PRO A 64 -3.06 -8.76 1.12
CA PRO A 64 -2.86 -9.98 0.34
C PRO A 64 -3.74 -10.08 -0.91
N ALA A 65 -5.01 -9.66 -0.84
CA ALA A 65 -5.92 -9.66 -1.99
C ALA A 65 -5.40 -8.74 -3.12
N MET A 66 -5.06 -7.50 -2.76
CA MET A 66 -4.55 -6.51 -3.71
C MET A 66 -3.22 -6.92 -4.32
N PHE A 67 -2.30 -7.48 -3.52
CA PHE A 67 -1.02 -7.99 -4.02
C PHE A 67 -1.24 -9.15 -5.00
N THR A 68 -2.07 -10.13 -4.62
CA THR A 68 -2.33 -11.31 -5.45
C THR A 68 -2.94 -10.93 -6.79
N ALA A 69 -3.98 -10.09 -6.78
CA ALA A 69 -4.60 -9.59 -8.01
C ALA A 69 -3.62 -8.77 -8.88
N SER A 70 -2.84 -7.87 -8.26
CA SER A 70 -1.84 -7.07 -8.98
C SER A 70 -0.75 -7.92 -9.63
N SER A 71 -0.26 -8.95 -8.91
CA SER A 71 0.76 -9.87 -9.42
C SER A 71 0.25 -10.68 -10.62
N LEU A 72 -0.99 -11.17 -10.54
CA LEU A 72 -1.67 -11.88 -11.63
C LEU A 72 -1.76 -11.00 -12.88
N LEU A 73 -2.31 -9.79 -12.73
CA LEU A 73 -2.51 -8.88 -13.86
C LEU A 73 -1.17 -8.44 -14.47
N SER A 74 -0.12 -8.28 -13.67
CA SER A 74 1.22 -7.99 -14.17
C SER A 74 1.76 -9.11 -15.05
N ASP A 75 1.63 -10.37 -14.63
CA ASP A 75 2.11 -11.51 -15.42
C ASP A 75 1.27 -11.69 -16.68
N LEU A 76 -0.07 -11.58 -16.60
CA LEU A 76 -0.95 -11.68 -17.77
C LEU A 76 -0.65 -10.61 -18.83
N LEU A 77 -0.26 -9.39 -18.42
CA LEU A 77 0.18 -8.36 -19.36
C LEU A 77 1.51 -8.72 -20.01
N GLU A 78 2.48 -9.19 -19.23
CA GLU A 78 3.80 -9.58 -19.75
C GLU A 78 3.69 -10.77 -20.72
N ASP A 79 2.88 -11.78 -20.40
CA ASP A 79 2.60 -12.95 -21.26
C ASP A 79 1.95 -12.55 -22.59
N ARG A 80 1.20 -11.43 -22.60
CA ARG A 80 0.60 -10.83 -23.80
C ARG A 80 1.54 -9.87 -24.52
N GLY A 81 2.83 -9.84 -24.15
CA GLY A 81 3.86 -9.01 -24.79
C GLY A 81 3.91 -7.56 -24.30
N VAL A 82 3.19 -7.22 -23.22
CA VAL A 82 3.18 -5.88 -22.63
C VAL A 82 4.06 -5.88 -21.39
N ALA A 83 5.31 -5.44 -21.54
CA ALA A 83 6.26 -5.33 -20.44
C ALA A 83 6.52 -3.86 -20.04
N PRO A 84 6.70 -3.56 -18.74
CA PRO A 84 6.98 -2.20 -18.29
C PRO A 84 8.46 -1.83 -18.44
N ASP A 85 8.75 -0.56 -18.71
CA ASP A 85 10.09 0.01 -18.49
C ASP A 85 10.28 0.39 -17.01
N PHE A 86 9.20 0.84 -16.36
CA PHE A 86 9.17 1.28 -14.97
C PHE A 86 8.02 0.64 -14.19
N VAL A 87 8.26 0.39 -12.92
CA VAL A 87 7.22 -0.05 -11.98
C VAL A 87 7.20 0.86 -10.76
N ALA A 88 6.01 1.17 -10.26
CA ALA A 88 5.83 1.88 -8.99
C ALA A 88 4.57 1.36 -8.29
N GLY A 89 4.52 1.48 -6.98
CA GLY A 89 3.34 1.08 -6.21
C GLY A 89 3.02 2.06 -5.11
N HIS A 90 1.73 2.20 -4.81
CA HIS A 90 1.27 3.05 -3.70
C HIS A 90 1.18 2.23 -2.41
N SER A 91 2.00 2.57 -1.41
CA SER A 91 1.99 1.91 -0.10
C SER A 91 2.13 0.38 -0.22
N ALA A 92 1.09 -0.40 0.09
CA ALA A 92 1.10 -1.86 -0.07
C ALA A 92 1.33 -2.32 -1.52
N GLY A 93 0.94 -1.50 -2.51
CA GLY A 93 1.16 -1.78 -3.93
C GLY A 93 2.64 -1.82 -4.31
N GLU A 94 3.54 -1.28 -3.48
CA GLU A 94 4.99 -1.35 -3.71
C GLU A 94 5.49 -2.79 -3.76
N PHE A 95 4.86 -3.72 -3.01
CA PHE A 95 5.21 -5.14 -3.07
C PHE A 95 4.84 -5.77 -4.41
N ALA A 96 3.72 -5.34 -5.03
CA ALA A 96 3.38 -5.77 -6.38
C ALA A 96 4.36 -5.20 -7.41
N ALA A 97 4.85 -3.97 -7.23
CA ALA A 97 5.91 -3.41 -8.06
C ALA A 97 7.24 -4.18 -7.90
N LEU A 98 7.63 -4.53 -6.67
CA LEU A 98 8.82 -5.33 -6.39
C LEU A 98 8.72 -6.74 -7.01
N TYR A 99 7.53 -7.34 -6.99
CA TYR A 99 7.26 -8.58 -7.71
C TYR A 99 7.36 -8.40 -9.23
N ALA A 100 6.68 -7.39 -9.79
CA ALA A 100 6.63 -7.14 -11.23
C ALA A 100 8.02 -6.87 -11.83
N CYS A 101 8.90 -6.16 -11.11
CA CYS A 101 10.30 -5.99 -11.53
C CYS A 101 11.21 -7.18 -11.21
N ARG A 102 10.67 -8.32 -10.77
CA ARG A 102 11.41 -9.56 -10.47
C ARG A 102 12.45 -9.40 -9.34
N ALA A 103 12.25 -8.43 -8.44
CA ALA A 103 13.10 -8.25 -7.26
C ALA A 103 12.77 -9.24 -6.14
N LEU A 104 11.53 -9.74 -6.11
CA LEU A 104 11.06 -10.79 -5.22
C LEU A 104 10.19 -11.78 -6.01
N GLU A 105 10.28 -13.05 -5.65
CA GLU A 105 9.34 -14.07 -6.12
C GLU A 105 7.99 -13.95 -5.40
N PHE A 106 6.96 -14.54 -5.99
CA PHE A 106 5.58 -14.42 -5.52
C PHE A 106 5.41 -14.79 -4.05
N GLU A 107 5.93 -15.94 -3.64
CA GLU A 107 5.79 -16.48 -2.29
C GLU A 107 6.44 -15.56 -1.24
N ALA A 108 7.66 -15.08 -1.54
CA ALA A 108 8.39 -14.20 -0.65
C ALA A 108 7.71 -12.81 -0.53
N ALA A 109 7.24 -12.28 -1.66
CA ALA A 109 6.52 -11.02 -1.70
C ALA A 109 5.16 -11.11 -0.98
N LEU A 110 4.38 -12.18 -1.20
CA LEU A 110 3.12 -12.40 -0.50
C LEU A 110 3.34 -12.56 1.01
N ALA A 111 4.34 -13.34 1.43
CA ALA A 111 4.68 -13.49 2.85
C ALA A 111 5.07 -12.14 3.48
N ALA A 112 5.81 -11.29 2.76
CA ALA A 112 6.12 -9.93 3.21
C ALA A 112 4.87 -9.05 3.34
N VAL A 113 3.94 -9.13 2.40
CA VAL A 113 2.65 -8.42 2.46
C VAL A 113 1.82 -8.88 3.65
N VAL A 114 1.74 -10.18 3.89
CA VAL A 114 1.04 -10.76 5.05
C VAL A 114 1.67 -10.26 6.36
N ARG A 115 3.00 -10.34 6.48
CA ARG A 115 3.70 -9.88 7.68
C ARG A 115 3.49 -8.39 7.90
N ARG A 116 3.56 -7.58 6.85
CA ARG A 116 3.27 -6.14 6.90
C ARG A 116 1.87 -5.86 7.43
N ALA A 117 0.86 -6.53 6.88
CA ALA A 117 -0.52 -6.35 7.29
C ALA A 117 -0.73 -6.72 8.76
N GLN A 118 -0.12 -7.81 9.24
CA GLN A 118 -0.15 -8.23 10.64
C GLN A 118 0.48 -7.19 11.56
N LEU A 119 1.67 -6.69 11.22
CA LEU A 119 2.38 -5.69 12.02
C LEU A 119 1.62 -4.37 12.08
N MET A 120 1.10 -3.89 10.95
CA MET A 120 0.29 -2.67 10.90
C MET A 120 -1.01 -2.81 11.69
N HIS A 121 -1.66 -3.97 11.62
CA HIS A 121 -2.85 -4.25 12.41
C HIS A 121 -2.55 -4.28 13.92
N ALA A 122 -1.46 -4.91 14.32
CA ALA A 122 -1.01 -4.96 15.72
C ALA A 122 -0.68 -3.55 16.25
N ALA A 123 0.10 -2.76 15.51
CA ALA A 123 0.44 -1.38 15.90
C ALA A 123 -0.82 -0.50 16.01
N GLY A 124 -1.80 -0.67 15.11
CA GLY A 124 -3.08 0.05 15.19
C GLY A 124 -3.91 -0.30 16.43
N ARG A 125 -3.75 -1.51 16.98
CA ARG A 125 -4.37 -1.92 18.24
C ARG A 125 -3.60 -1.41 19.46
N GLU A 126 -2.28 -1.41 19.37
CA GLU A 126 -1.38 -0.92 20.43
C GLU A 126 -1.53 0.59 20.62
N ARG A 127 -1.53 1.35 19.53
CA ARG A 127 -1.72 2.81 19.52
C ARG A 127 -2.80 3.18 18.49
N PRO A 128 -4.08 3.22 18.92
CA PRO A 128 -5.18 3.63 18.05
C PRO A 128 -4.97 5.03 17.47
N GLY A 129 -5.39 5.20 16.23
CA GLY A 129 -5.29 6.48 15.52
C GLY A 129 -6.13 6.47 14.26
N ALA A 130 -6.14 7.61 13.58
CA ALA A 130 -7.00 7.87 12.44
C ALA A 130 -6.21 8.29 11.21
N MET A 131 -6.88 8.23 10.06
CA MET A 131 -6.43 8.85 8.82
C MET A 131 -7.58 9.62 8.19
N ALA A 132 -7.27 10.73 7.52
CA ALA A 132 -8.26 11.51 6.78
C ALA A 132 -7.69 12.04 5.47
N ALA A 133 -8.47 11.93 4.39
CA ALA A 133 -8.16 12.56 3.12
C ALA A 133 -8.56 14.04 3.15
N VAL A 134 -7.64 14.90 2.73
CA VAL A 134 -7.77 16.35 2.63
C VAL A 134 -7.83 16.71 1.15
N LEU A 135 -8.95 17.32 0.73
CA LEU A 135 -9.20 17.65 -0.67
C LEU A 135 -9.05 19.15 -0.92
N SER A 136 -8.45 19.48 -2.06
CA SER A 136 -8.28 20.84 -2.58
C SER A 136 -7.44 21.76 -1.69
N LEU A 137 -6.40 21.21 -1.05
CA LEU A 137 -5.40 22.00 -0.33
C LEU A 137 -3.98 21.50 -0.64
N PRO A 138 -3.00 22.39 -0.93
CA PRO A 138 -1.63 21.97 -1.24
C PRO A 138 -0.93 21.31 -0.05
N ALA A 139 -0.10 20.29 -0.31
CA ALA A 139 0.62 19.53 0.71
C ALA A 139 1.44 20.38 1.68
N GLY A 140 2.06 21.47 1.20
CA GLY A 140 2.82 22.39 2.05
C GLY A 140 1.98 23.06 3.14
N GLN A 141 0.76 23.50 2.80
CA GLN A 141 -0.17 24.11 3.75
C GLN A 141 -0.74 23.06 4.70
N VAL A 142 -1.09 21.88 4.19
CA VAL A 142 -1.53 20.75 5.03
C VAL A 142 -0.46 20.39 6.06
N ALA A 143 0.80 20.32 5.64
CA ALA A 143 1.92 20.02 6.51
C ALA A 143 2.16 21.10 7.58
N SER A 144 1.94 22.40 7.27
CA SER A 144 2.04 23.47 8.27
C SER A 144 1.00 23.30 9.37
N ILE A 145 -0.25 23.10 8.98
CA ILE A 145 -1.35 22.92 9.93
C ILE A 145 -1.14 21.66 10.77
N CYS A 146 -0.63 20.57 10.19
CA CYS A 146 -0.26 19.38 10.96
C CYS A 146 0.82 19.68 12.02
N ARG A 147 1.85 20.46 11.69
CA ARG A 147 2.91 20.85 12.66
C ARG A 147 2.40 21.78 13.77
N GLU A 148 1.44 22.63 13.46
CA GLU A 148 0.83 23.57 14.41
C GLU A 148 -0.23 22.90 15.29
N THR A 149 -0.74 21.74 14.89
CA THR A 149 -1.75 21.00 15.65
C THR A 149 -1.09 20.23 16.81
N PRO A 150 -1.53 20.44 18.07
CA PRO A 150 -1.04 19.65 19.20
C PRO A 150 -1.31 18.15 19.05
N GLY A 151 -0.39 17.33 19.53
CA GLY A 151 -0.43 15.87 19.40
C GLY A 151 0.28 15.37 18.15
N VAL A 152 0.13 14.08 17.84
CA VAL A 152 0.76 13.49 16.65
C VAL A 152 -0.21 13.53 15.47
N VAL A 153 0.07 14.35 14.47
CA VAL A 153 -0.58 14.32 13.16
C VAL A 153 0.42 14.73 12.08
N VAL A 154 0.49 13.94 11.01
CA VAL A 154 1.46 14.14 9.92
C VAL A 154 0.79 13.92 8.57
N VAL A 155 1.39 14.47 7.51
CA VAL A 155 1.06 14.08 6.13
C VAL A 155 1.51 12.64 5.91
N ALA A 156 0.55 11.75 5.72
CA ALA A 156 0.72 10.33 5.44
C ALA A 156 0.99 10.07 3.95
N ASN A 157 0.26 10.79 3.08
CA ASN A 157 0.36 10.64 1.64
C ASN A 157 0.18 11.98 0.93
N ASP A 158 1.03 12.26 -0.04
CA ASP A 158 0.86 13.34 -1.03
C ASP A 158 0.49 12.68 -2.36
N ASN A 159 -0.81 12.49 -2.60
CA ASN A 159 -1.31 11.68 -3.72
C ASN A 159 -1.41 12.49 -5.01
N SER A 160 -1.74 13.77 -4.90
CA SER A 160 -1.83 14.71 -6.01
C SER A 160 -1.74 16.14 -5.48
N PRO A 161 -1.55 17.15 -6.38
CA PRO A 161 -1.50 18.56 -5.98
C PRO A 161 -2.72 19.05 -5.16
N THR A 162 -3.84 18.31 -5.21
CA THR A 162 -5.09 18.65 -4.52
C THR A 162 -5.62 17.51 -3.66
N GLN A 163 -4.84 16.46 -3.40
CA GLN A 163 -5.26 15.34 -2.55
C GLN A 163 -4.12 14.86 -1.67
N VAL A 164 -4.28 15.09 -0.38
CA VAL A 164 -3.31 14.72 0.66
C VAL A 164 -4.03 13.84 1.68
N VAL A 165 -3.31 12.95 2.35
CA VAL A 165 -3.84 12.18 3.49
C VAL A 165 -3.06 12.57 4.72
N ILE A 166 -3.75 12.84 5.82
CA ILE A 166 -3.15 13.02 7.15
C ILE A 166 -3.39 11.78 8.00
N SER A 167 -2.47 11.49 8.92
CA SER A 167 -2.57 10.36 9.84
C SER A 167 -1.96 10.70 11.20
N GLY A 168 -2.49 10.10 12.26
CA GLY A 168 -2.01 10.35 13.61
C GLY A 168 -2.98 9.95 14.70
N GLU A 169 -2.83 10.54 15.87
CA GLU A 169 -3.74 10.39 16.99
C GLU A 169 -5.16 10.86 16.61
N ASN A 170 -6.18 10.18 17.13
CA ASN A 170 -7.57 10.46 16.78
C ASN A 170 -7.94 11.94 17.00
N GLU A 171 -7.57 12.49 18.16
CA GLU A 171 -7.85 13.88 18.52
C GLU A 171 -7.07 14.87 17.68
N ALA A 172 -5.79 14.59 17.41
CA ALA A 172 -4.93 15.44 16.58
C ALA A 172 -5.41 15.47 15.12
N VAL A 173 -5.80 14.33 14.55
CA VAL A 173 -6.38 14.26 13.19
C VAL A 173 -7.70 15.02 13.12
N ALA A 174 -8.55 14.92 14.15
CA ALA A 174 -9.80 15.66 14.22
C ALA A 174 -9.57 17.18 14.34
N ALA A 175 -8.62 17.61 15.18
CA ALA A 175 -8.25 19.01 15.35
C ALA A 175 -7.64 19.60 14.07
N ALA A 176 -6.67 18.91 13.47
CA ALA A 176 -6.09 19.29 12.19
C ALA A 176 -7.17 19.36 11.09
N GLY A 177 -8.10 18.41 11.05
CA GLY A 177 -9.20 18.40 10.10
C GLY A 177 -10.06 19.67 10.16
N LYS A 178 -10.38 20.16 11.37
CA LYS A 178 -11.11 21.42 11.55
C LYS A 178 -10.30 22.62 11.07
N ALA A 179 -9.02 22.69 11.41
CA ALA A 179 -8.13 23.76 10.98
C ALA A 179 -7.94 23.77 9.45
N LEU A 180 -7.82 22.61 8.82
CA LEU A 180 -7.70 22.45 7.37
C LEU A 180 -8.95 22.94 6.64
N LEU A 181 -10.15 22.62 7.15
CA LEU A 181 -11.40 23.14 6.60
C LEU A 181 -11.46 24.68 6.71
N ALA A 182 -11.09 25.24 7.86
CA ALA A 182 -11.02 26.70 8.05
C ALA A 182 -9.98 27.36 7.13
N ALA A 183 -8.91 26.64 6.78
CA ALA A 183 -7.85 27.10 5.90
C ALA A 183 -8.12 26.90 4.39
N GLY A 184 -9.33 26.44 4.03
CA GLY A 184 -9.78 26.36 2.63
C GLY A 184 -9.78 24.96 2.01
N ALA A 185 -9.54 23.89 2.78
CA ALA A 185 -9.78 22.54 2.26
C ALA A 185 -11.27 22.36 1.91
N ARG A 186 -11.55 21.81 0.72
CA ARG A 186 -12.93 21.57 0.27
C ARG A 186 -13.63 20.50 1.14
N LYS A 187 -12.89 19.46 1.51
CA LYS A 187 -13.36 18.36 2.37
C LYS A 187 -12.20 17.79 3.16
N VAL A 188 -12.52 17.32 4.37
CA VAL A 188 -11.68 16.40 5.13
C VAL A 188 -12.52 15.15 5.41
N VAL A 189 -12.10 14.01 4.85
CA VAL A 189 -12.89 12.77 4.81
C VAL A 189 -12.17 11.69 5.62
N PRO A 190 -12.75 11.21 6.74
CA PRO A 190 -12.20 10.08 7.47
C PRO A 190 -12.05 8.84 6.58
N LEU A 191 -10.92 8.15 6.68
CA LEU A 191 -10.68 6.91 5.95
C LEU A 191 -11.10 5.70 6.80
N PRO A 192 -11.78 4.69 6.23
CA PRO A 192 -12.22 3.51 6.95
C PRO A 192 -11.04 2.53 7.15
N VAL A 193 -10.08 2.92 7.99
CA VAL A 193 -8.88 2.14 8.30
C VAL A 193 -8.71 1.99 9.80
N SER A 194 -8.08 0.88 10.21
CA SER A 194 -7.97 0.50 11.63
C SER A 194 -6.76 1.11 12.35
N GLY A 195 -6.06 2.09 11.77
CA GLY A 195 -4.86 2.66 12.38
C GLY A 195 -4.32 3.87 11.62
N ALA A 196 -3.37 4.57 12.27
CA ALA A 196 -2.71 5.74 11.72
C ALA A 196 -1.50 5.36 10.84
N PHE A 197 -1.77 4.78 9.67
CA PHE A 197 -0.71 4.31 8.78
C PHE A 197 0.14 5.47 8.24
N HIS A 198 1.45 5.22 8.07
CA HIS A 198 2.45 6.24 7.67
C HIS A 198 2.63 7.38 8.69
N SER A 199 2.36 7.12 9.97
CA SER A 199 2.63 8.04 11.08
C SER A 199 3.64 7.46 12.07
N PRO A 200 4.17 8.29 13.00
CA PRO A 200 4.98 7.81 14.12
C PRO A 200 4.30 6.73 15.00
N LEU A 201 2.97 6.61 14.97
CA LEU A 201 2.25 5.56 15.70
C LEU A 201 2.53 4.15 15.14
N MET A 202 3.10 4.05 13.93
CA MET A 202 3.50 2.78 13.32
C MET A 202 4.97 2.39 13.59
N ALA A 203 5.65 3.05 14.54
CA ALA A 203 7.06 2.80 14.84
C ALA A 203 7.34 1.32 15.16
N SER A 204 6.53 0.68 16.02
CA SER A 204 6.70 -0.74 16.37
C SER A 204 6.58 -1.65 15.14
N ALA A 205 5.56 -1.43 14.30
CA ALA A 205 5.40 -2.15 13.04
C ALA A 205 6.58 -1.93 12.08
N ARG A 206 7.10 -0.70 11.98
CA ARG A 206 8.23 -0.36 11.11
C ARG A 206 9.48 -1.12 11.51
N GLU A 207 9.84 -1.11 12.79
CA GLU A 207 11.06 -1.76 13.29
C GLU A 207 11.07 -3.26 13.01
N ASP A 208 9.96 -3.93 13.33
CA ASP A 208 9.78 -5.36 13.05
C ASP A 208 9.81 -5.66 11.57
N PHE A 209 9.20 -4.80 10.75
CA PHE A 209 9.11 -5.04 9.33
C PHE A 209 10.47 -4.83 8.64
N VAL A 210 11.25 -3.84 9.04
CA VAL A 210 12.62 -3.65 8.53
C VAL A 210 13.48 -4.89 8.81
N ARG A 211 13.40 -5.45 10.02
CA ARG A 211 14.09 -6.71 10.37
C ARG A 211 13.64 -7.86 9.47
N TYR A 212 12.33 -7.99 9.23
CA TYR A 212 11.80 -9.02 8.36
C TYR A 212 12.29 -8.87 6.91
N LEU A 213 12.27 -7.66 6.36
CA LEU A 213 12.69 -7.36 4.99
C LEU A 213 14.18 -7.61 4.75
N ALA A 214 15.02 -7.44 5.78
CA ALA A 214 16.45 -7.75 5.68
C ALA A 214 16.73 -9.23 5.39
N GLY A 215 15.82 -10.14 5.78
CA GLY A 215 15.92 -11.58 5.56
C GLY A 215 15.36 -12.07 4.22
N LEU A 216 14.77 -11.20 3.39
CA LEU A 216 14.15 -11.63 2.14
C LEU A 216 15.17 -11.96 1.04
N PRO A 217 14.85 -12.91 0.14
CA PRO A 217 15.71 -13.33 -0.96
C PRO A 217 15.66 -12.34 -2.13
N TRP A 218 16.20 -11.14 -1.92
CA TRP A 218 16.22 -10.07 -2.92
C TRP A 218 17.00 -10.45 -4.18
N LYS A 219 16.40 -10.20 -5.34
CA LYS A 219 17.02 -10.35 -6.66
C LYS A 219 17.27 -8.98 -7.29
N ARG A 220 18.15 -8.95 -8.30
CA ARG A 220 18.37 -7.75 -9.12
C ARG A 220 17.11 -7.48 -9.95
N PRO A 221 16.51 -6.28 -9.89
CA PRO A 221 15.34 -5.96 -10.69
C PRO A 221 15.61 -6.06 -12.20
N ARG A 222 14.65 -6.60 -12.95
CA ARG A 222 14.61 -6.60 -14.42
C ARG A 222 14.13 -5.26 -14.98
N TYR A 223 13.16 -4.63 -14.31
CA TYR A 223 12.57 -3.34 -14.70
C TYR A 223 12.94 -2.26 -13.68
N ALA A 224 12.91 -0.99 -14.11
CA ALA A 224 13.27 0.11 -13.22
C ALA A 224 12.21 0.32 -12.14
N PHE A 225 12.59 0.11 -10.87
CA PHE A 225 11.71 0.33 -9.74
C PHE A 225 11.76 1.80 -9.28
N VAL A 226 10.60 2.44 -9.22
CA VAL A 226 10.42 3.79 -8.69
C VAL A 226 9.84 3.68 -7.29
N PRO A 227 10.64 3.87 -6.23
CA PRO A 227 10.13 3.81 -4.86
C PRO A 227 9.12 4.94 -4.62
N ALA A 228 8.14 4.70 -3.74
CA ALA A 228 7.33 5.79 -3.24
C ALA A 228 8.27 6.85 -2.61
N PRO A 229 8.05 8.16 -2.87
CA PRO A 229 8.94 9.19 -2.36
C PRO A 229 8.90 9.20 -0.83
N MET A 230 9.93 8.64 -0.20
CA MET A 230 10.28 8.89 1.21
C MET A 230 10.83 10.33 1.31
N GLY A 231 9.96 11.33 1.14
CA GLY A 231 10.33 12.74 1.18
C GLY A 231 10.98 13.32 -0.08
N GLY A 232 10.32 13.18 -1.25
CA GLY A 232 10.73 13.81 -2.51
C GLY A 232 11.33 12.84 -3.56
N PRO A 233 11.41 13.24 -4.84
CA PRO A 233 11.78 12.34 -5.93
C PRO A 233 13.25 11.90 -5.82
N ARG A 234 13.49 10.59 -5.67
CA ARG A 234 14.82 9.99 -5.83
C ARG A 234 14.74 8.83 -6.83
N ARG A 235 15.57 8.89 -7.86
CA ARG A 235 15.82 7.81 -8.82
C ARG A 235 16.81 6.84 -8.18
N SER A 236 16.53 5.54 -8.16
CA SER A 236 17.49 4.53 -7.67
C SER A 236 17.68 3.43 -8.72
N GLU A 237 18.91 3.26 -9.20
CA GLU A 237 19.32 2.25 -10.20
C GLU A 237 19.88 0.96 -9.56
N ARG A 238 19.72 0.82 -8.24
CA ARG A 238 20.19 -0.34 -7.47
C ARG A 238 18.99 -1.10 -6.91
N ALA A 239 19.15 -2.40 -6.64
CA ALA A 239 18.22 -3.15 -5.79
C ALA A 239 17.89 -2.28 -4.57
N PRO A 240 16.63 -2.22 -4.10
CA PRO A 240 16.17 -1.19 -3.17
C PRO A 240 16.95 -1.24 -1.85
N SER A 241 18.07 -0.53 -1.81
CA SER A 241 18.96 -0.44 -0.64
C SER A 241 18.29 0.28 0.52
N ASN A 242 17.17 0.95 0.24
CA ASN A 242 16.32 1.63 1.20
C ASN A 242 15.67 0.65 2.20
N TYR A 243 15.58 -0.64 1.87
CA TYR A 243 15.11 -1.67 2.81
C TYR A 243 16.21 -2.26 3.69
N ARG A 244 17.49 -1.91 3.44
CA ARG A 244 18.65 -2.32 4.27
C ARG A 244 19.20 -1.17 5.14
N ARG A 245 18.66 0.03 4.95
CA ARG A 245 18.85 1.27 5.70
C ARG A 245 18.00 1.39 6.98
N PRO A 246 18.47 1.20 8.24
CA PRO A 246 17.82 1.89 9.34
C PRO A 246 17.92 3.40 9.06
N ALA A 247 16.84 4.15 9.27
CA ALA A 247 16.98 5.61 9.37
C ALA A 247 17.70 5.95 10.67
#